data_AF-A0A7K2QHZ2-F1
#
_entry.id   AF-A0A7K2QHZ2-F1
#
_cell.length_a   1.000
_cell.length_b   1.000
_cell.length_c   1.000
_cell.angle_alpha   90.00
_cell.angle_beta   90.00
_cell.angle_gamma   90.00
#
_symmetry.space_group_name_H-M   'P 1'
#
loop_
_entity.id
_entity.type
_entity.pdbx_description
1 polymer ?
#
loop_
_entity_poly.entity_id
_entity_poly.type
_entity_poly.pdbx_seq_one_letter_code
_entity_poly.pdbx_strand_id
1 'polypeptide(L)' 'MPETSGSESADQYAALPSGMTICFRDHGDKTDPAMLLIAGLGEDLTFWTDSFVGSLVTRGFRVVAID' A
#
# COMPACT_ATOMS: atom_id res chain seq x y z
N MET A 1 -0.09 -14.73 23.88
CA MET A 1 0.52 -14.53 22.54
C MET A 1 0.49 -13.04 22.31
N PRO A 2 1.62 -12.31 22.18
CA PRO A 2 1.50 -10.90 21.85
C PRO A 2 1.13 -10.83 20.37
N GLU A 3 -0.07 -10.36 20.10
CA GLU A 3 -0.50 -9.85 18.80
C GLU A 3 0.56 -8.88 18.23
N THR A 4 1.25 -9.32 17.17
CA THR A 4 2.12 -8.45 16.38
C THR A 4 1.26 -7.34 15.79
N SER A 5 1.44 -6.14 16.30
CA SER A 5 0.83 -4.91 15.81
C SER A 5 1.27 -4.72 14.35
N GLY A 6 0.45 -5.18 13.41
CA GLY A 6 0.56 -4.77 12.02
C GLY A 6 0.40 -3.26 11.99
N SER A 7 1.39 -2.56 11.47
CA SER A 7 1.26 -1.13 11.20
C SER A 7 0.15 -0.97 10.15
N GLU A 8 -1.09 -0.80 10.58
CA GLU A 8 -2.20 -0.35 9.72
C GLU A 8 -1.71 0.93 9.05
N SER A 9 -1.30 0.81 7.79
CA SER A 9 -0.86 1.96 7.03
C SER A 9 -2.14 2.65 6.62
N ALA A 10 -2.38 3.81 7.23
CA ALA A 10 -3.64 4.54 7.08
C ALA A 10 -3.94 4.81 5.60
N ASP A 11 -5.21 4.66 5.24
CA ASP A 11 -5.71 5.06 3.93
C ASP A 11 -5.38 6.54 3.69
N GLN A 12 -4.73 6.81 2.57
CA GLN A 12 -4.38 8.14 2.09
C GLN A 12 -5.12 8.42 0.79
N TYR A 13 -5.29 9.70 0.47
CA TYR A 13 -6.08 10.13 -0.67
C TYR A 13 -5.30 11.13 -1.52
N ALA A 14 -5.25 10.88 -2.83
CA ALA A 14 -4.63 11.76 -3.81
C ALA A 14 -5.70 12.35 -4.73
N ALA A 15 -5.87 13.67 -4.69
CA ALA A 15 -6.72 14.39 -5.64
C ALA A 15 -5.96 14.62 -6.95
N LEU A 16 -6.56 14.20 -8.08
CA LEU A 16 -5.99 14.36 -9.41
C LEU A 16 -6.59 15.55 -10.15
N PRO A 17 -5.87 16.16 -11.11
CA PRO A 17 -6.41 17.23 -11.96
C PRO A 17 -7.65 16.84 -12.77
N SER A 18 -7.90 15.55 -12.95
CA SER A 18 -9.11 15.01 -13.57
C SER A 18 -10.37 15.17 -12.72
N GLY A 19 -10.24 15.57 -11.44
CA GLY A 19 -11.33 15.61 -10.46
C GLY A 19 -11.56 14.28 -9.74
N MET A 20 -10.77 13.25 -10.05
CA MET A 20 -10.81 11.95 -9.36
C MET A 20 -9.96 11.98 -8.09
N THR A 21 -10.42 11.30 -7.05
CA THR A 21 -9.64 11.03 -5.83
C THR A 21 -9.31 9.56 -5.77
N ILE A 22 -8.01 9.23 -5.70
CA ILE A 22 -7.55 7.85 -5.54
C ILE A 22 -7.27 7.57 -4.07
N CYS A 23 -7.83 6.49 -3.53
CA CYS A 23 -7.46 5.93 -2.24
C CYS A 23 -6.20 5.07 -2.41
N PHE A 24 -5.23 5.20 -1.50
CA PHE A 24 -4.00 4.42 -1.56
C PHE A 24 -3.40 4.19 -0.17
N ARG A 25 -2.58 3.16 -0.03
CA ARG A 25 -1.72 2.91 1.14
C ARG A 25 -0.27 2.97 0.73
N ASP A 26 0.58 3.51 1.60
CA ASP A 26 2.02 3.73 1.37
C ASP A 26 2.81 3.09 2.51
N HIS A 27 3.66 2.13 2.17
CA HIS A 27 4.39 1.28 3.10
C HIS A 27 5.89 1.34 2.84
N GLY A 28 6.69 1.34 3.91
CA GLY A 28 8.16 1.33 3.84
C GLY A 28 8.80 2.73 3.89
N ASP A 29 10.10 2.80 3.59
CA ASP A 29 10.85 4.06 3.60
C ASP A 29 10.54 4.88 2.35
N LYS A 30 10.29 6.19 2.51
CA LYS A 30 10.00 7.08 1.37
C LYS A 30 11.19 7.28 0.42
N THR A 31 12.39 6.92 0.85
CA THR A 31 13.65 7.01 0.09
C THR A 31 13.97 5.74 -0.70
N ASP A 32 13.29 4.63 -0.42
CA ASP A 32 13.44 3.39 -1.16
C ASP A 32 12.79 3.47 -2.56
N PRO A 33 13.23 2.64 -3.52
CA PRO A 33 12.58 2.53 -4.82
C PRO A 33 11.08 2.21 -4.70
N ALA A 34 10.26 3.02 -5.39
CA ALA A 34 8.81 2.86 -5.37
C ALA A 34 8.34 1.66 -6.20
N MET A 35 7.43 0.89 -5.63
CA MET A 35 6.70 -0.22 -6.27
C MET A 35 5.21 0.04 -6.14
N LEU A 36 4.53 0.21 -7.28
CA LEU A 36 3.08 0.43 -7.34
C LEU A 36 2.36 -0.92 -7.53
N LEU A 37 1.44 -1.24 -6.63
CA LEU A 37 0.56 -2.40 -6.75
C LEU A 37 -0.79 -1.95 -7.31
N ILE A 38 -1.23 -2.62 -8.37
CA ILE A 38 -2.52 -2.42 -9.02
C ILE A 38 -3.27 -3.75 -8.90
N ALA A 39 -4.39 -3.74 -8.19
CA ALA A 39 -5.21 -4.93 -8.00
C ALA A 39 -5.94 -5.33 -9.30
N GLY A 40 -6.44 -6.56 -9.33
CA GLY A 40 -7.24 -7.07 -10.45
C GLY A 40 -8.64 -6.44 -10.50
N LEU A 41 -9.40 -6.76 -11.54
CA LEU A 41 -10.77 -6.26 -11.69
C LEU A 41 -11.65 -6.75 -10.52
N GLY A 42 -12.30 -5.81 -9.82
CA GLY A 42 -13.23 -6.11 -8.72
C GLY A 42 -12.55 -6.35 -7.38
N GLU A 43 -11.24 -6.16 -7.29
CA GLU A 43 -10.46 -6.20 -6.06
C GLU A 43 -10.21 -4.79 -5.53
N ASP A 44 -9.93 -4.67 -4.24
CA ASP A 44 -9.64 -3.41 -3.55
C ASP A 44 -8.30 -3.48 -2.78
N LEU A 45 -8.02 -2.48 -1.94
CA LEU A 45 -6.83 -2.41 -1.09
C LEU A 45 -6.68 -3.58 -0.09
N THR A 46 -7.69 -4.43 0.10
CA THR A 46 -7.65 -5.61 0.98
C THR A 46 -7.14 -6.87 0.29
N PHE A 47 -6.98 -6.85 -1.04
CA PHE A 47 -6.50 -7.99 -1.83
C PHE A 47 -5.07 -8.44 -1.44
N TRP A 48 -4.20 -7.47 -1.14
CA TRP A 48 -2.81 -7.73 -0.74
C TRP A 48 -2.71 -7.92 0.76
N THR A 49 -2.29 -9.10 1.23
CA THR A 49 -2.10 -9.34 2.66
C THR A 49 -0.95 -8.51 3.23
N ASP A 50 -1.04 -8.14 4.51
CA ASP A 50 0.04 -7.43 5.21
C ASP A 50 1.38 -8.17 5.15
N SER A 51 1.35 -9.50 5.16
CA SER A 51 2.55 -10.34 5.04
C SER A 51 3.20 -10.23 3.67
N PHE A 52 2.40 -10.15 2.60
CA PHE A 52 2.90 -9.96 1.25
C PHE A 52 3.55 -8.58 1.11
N VAL A 53 2.84 -7.52 1.51
CA VAL A 53 3.34 -6.14 1.46
C VAL A 53 4.60 -5.99 2.32
N GLY A 54 4.57 -6.49 3.56
CA GLY A 54 5.71 -6.45 4.47
C GLY A 54 6.94 -7.19 3.94
N SER A 55 6.76 -8.28 3.18
CA SER A 55 7.87 -9.00 2.54
C SER A 55 8.56 -8.18 1.45
N LEU A 56 7.81 -7.35 0.71
CA LEU A 56 8.33 -6.45 -0.31
C LEU A 56 9.05 -5.26 0.34
N VAL A 57 8.48 -4.69 1.41
CA VAL A 57 9.13 -3.64 2.20
C VAL A 57 10.46 -4.14 2.79
N THR A 58 10.50 -5.35 3.32
CA THR A 58 11.72 -5.96 3.87
C THR A 58 12.82 -6.15 2.80
N ARG A 59 12.45 -6.19 1.52
CA ARG A 59 13.39 -6.25 0.38
C ARG A 59 13.92 -4.87 -0.05
N GLY A 60 13.53 -3.79 0.64
CA GLY A 60 13.97 -2.43 0.34
C GLY A 60 13.13 -1.75 -0.75
N PHE A 61 11.82 -2.01 -0.78
CA PHE A 61 10.88 -1.30 -1.64
C PHE A 61 9.93 -0.44 -0.81
N ARG A 62 9.65 0.76 -1.31
CA ARG A 62 8.49 1.54 -0.90
C ARG A 62 7.28 1.04 -1.65
N VAL A 63 6.36 0.37 -0.98
CA VAL A 63 5.21 -0.26 -1.61
C VAL A 63 4.01 0.66 -1.52
N VAL A 64 3.43 1.03 -2.66
CA VAL A 64 2.22 1.85 -2.75
C VAL A 64 1.11 1.01 -3.38
N ALA A 65 0.02 0.76 -2.68
CA ALA A 65 -1.15 0.07 -3.21
C ALA A 65 -2.27 1.08 -3.46
N ILE A 66 -2.94 1.00 -4.62
CA ILE A 66 -4.07 1.86 -4.98
C ILE A 66 -5.37 1.07 -5.09
N ASP A 67 -6.48 1.73 -4.79
CA ASP A 67 -7.86 1.28 -5.04
C ASP A 67 -8.30 1.65 -6.46
#